data_AF-A0AAF1A6Z5-F1
#
_entry.id   AF-A0AAF1A6Z5-F1
#
_cell.length_a   1.000
_cell.length_b   1.000
_cell.length_c   1.000
_cell.angle_alpha   90.00
_cell.angle_beta   90.00
_cell.angle_gamma   90.00
#
_symmetry.space_group_name_H-M   'P 1'
#
loop_
_entity.id
_entity.type
_entity.pdbx_description
1 polymer ?
#
loop_
_entity_poly.entity_id
_entity_poly.type
_entity_poly.pdbx_seq_one_letter_code
_entity_poly.pdbx_strand_id
1 'polypeptide(L)'
;MFTALEWTTGAKVIVKPIAIRRPNDAYEMLLIADKTTGRGVWFDTHDGEWYIDLQGVDGNLMQEAEVVEDVYGENEEELEKRANELLAAYGLKLGKFDEATGDRWELVEA
;
A
#
# COMPACT_ATOMS: atom_id res chain seq x y z
N MET A 1 9.95 3.10 -11.02
CA MET A 1 10.77 2.49 -9.94
C MET A 1 10.41 3.21 -8.67
N PHE A 2 9.79 2.51 -7.72
CA PHE A 2 9.20 3.12 -6.53
C PHE A 2 10.22 3.22 -5.39
N THR A 3 10.22 4.37 -4.69
CA THR A 3 11.18 4.67 -3.62
C THR A 3 10.50 5.38 -2.47
N ALA A 4 11.00 5.17 -1.26
CA ALA A 4 10.57 5.87 -0.05
C ALA A 4 11.80 6.41 0.71
N LEU A 5 11.60 7.41 1.57
CA LEU A 5 12.58 7.87 2.53
C LEU A 5 12.50 6.99 3.79
N GLU A 6 13.64 6.48 4.23
CA GLU A 6 13.70 5.80 5.53
C GLU A 6 13.54 6.84 6.63
N TRP A 7 12.53 6.68 7.47
CA TRP A 7 12.08 7.68 8.44
C TRP A 7 13.19 8.16 9.39
N THR A 8 14.02 7.25 9.87
CA THR A 8 15.03 7.57 10.90
C THR A 8 16.26 8.28 10.32
N THR A 9 16.68 7.90 9.11
CA THR A 9 17.94 8.34 8.49
C THR A 9 17.75 9.34 7.35
N GLY A 10 16.54 9.47 6.82
CA GLY A 10 16.24 10.23 5.61
C GLY A 10 16.84 9.63 4.33
N ALA A 11 17.37 8.40 4.38
CA ALA A 11 17.97 7.76 3.23
C ALA A 11 16.89 7.33 2.23
N LYS A 12 17.11 7.60 0.94
CA LYS A 12 16.22 7.12 -0.13
C LYS A 12 16.48 5.63 -0.37
N VAL A 13 15.44 4.82 -0.23
CA VAL A 13 15.49 3.36 -0.39
C VAL A 13 14.55 2.90 -1.50
N ILE A 14 14.88 1.76 -2.09
CA ILE A 14 14.05 1.10 -3.11
C ILE A 14 13.00 0.26 -2.41
N VAL A 15 11.74 0.43 -2.81
CA VAL A 15 10.60 -0.30 -2.25
C VAL A 15 9.92 -1.09 -3.36
N LYS A 16 9.41 -2.28 -3.02
CA LYS A 16 8.55 -3.09 -3.89
C LYS A 16 7.12 -3.01 -3.35
N PRO A 17 6.35 -1.99 -3.73
CA PRO A 17 5.05 -1.75 -3.12
C PRO A 17 4.07 -2.86 -3.46
N ILE A 18 3.30 -3.27 -2.46
CA ILE A 18 2.16 -4.19 -2.57
C ILE A 18 0.97 -3.58 -1.82
N ALA A 19 -0.23 -3.88 -2.30
CA ALA A 19 -1.48 -3.59 -1.60
C ALA A 19 -1.97 -4.88 -0.93
N ILE A 20 -2.12 -4.87 0.39
CA ILE A 20 -2.63 -6.02 1.15
C ILE A 20 -4.11 -5.77 1.46
N ARG A 21 -4.96 -6.67 0.98
CA ARG A 21 -6.40 -6.73 1.28
C ARG A 21 -6.60 -6.91 2.77
N ARG A 22 -7.37 -6.01 3.38
CA ARG A 22 -7.87 -6.17 4.73
C ARG A 22 -9.40 -6.04 4.71
N PRO A 23 -10.13 -7.13 5.00
CA PRO A 23 -11.58 -7.06 5.13
C PRO A 23 -11.99 -6.15 6.30
N ASN A 24 -13.01 -5.33 6.09
CA ASN A 24 -13.79 -4.65 7.12
C ASN A 24 -15.28 -4.83 6.80
N ASP A 25 -16.11 -4.84 7.85
CA ASP A 25 -17.52 -5.22 7.79
C ASP A 25 -18.35 -4.34 6.82
N ALA A 26 -17.91 -3.11 6.51
CA ALA A 26 -18.64 -2.18 5.65
C ALA A 26 -17.96 -1.89 4.30
N TYR A 27 -16.63 -2.03 4.21
CA TYR A 27 -15.80 -1.77 3.05
C TYR A 27 -14.48 -2.50 3.21
N GLU A 28 -13.69 -2.63 2.15
CA GLU A 28 -12.33 -3.14 2.23
C GLU A 28 -11.33 -2.02 2.41
N MET A 29 -10.23 -2.35 3.07
CA MET A 29 -9.04 -1.51 3.13
C MET A 29 -7.90 -2.17 2.37
N LEU A 30 -7.05 -1.34 1.78
CA LEU A 30 -5.75 -1.76 1.30
C LEU A 30 -4.66 -1.13 2.18
N LEU A 31 -3.75 -1.97 2.67
CA LEU A 31 -2.56 -1.53 3.37
C LEU A 31 -1.39 -1.54 2.39
N ILE A 32 -0.70 -0.41 2.24
CA ILE A 32 0.47 -0.33 1.36
C ILE A 32 1.71 -0.76 2.13
N ALA A 33 2.40 -1.78 1.63
CA ALA A 33 3.58 -2.34 2.27
C ALA A 33 4.72 -2.59 1.26
N ASP A 34 5.94 -2.71 1.77
CA ASP A 34 7.07 -3.21 0.99
C ASP A 34 7.11 -4.74 1.03
N LYS A 35 7.06 -5.37 -0.15
CA LYS A 35 7.13 -6.83 -0.30
C LYS A 35 8.42 -7.43 0.25
N THR A 36 9.52 -6.67 0.24
CA THR A 36 10.84 -7.20 0.61
C THR A 36 11.01 -7.29 2.13
N THR A 37 10.60 -6.24 2.84
CA THR A 37 10.78 -6.10 4.28
C THR A 37 9.53 -6.45 5.07
N GLY A 38 8.35 -6.43 4.43
CA GLY A 38 7.05 -6.59 5.07
C GLY A 38 6.59 -5.37 5.87
N ARG A 39 7.28 -4.22 5.74
CA ARG A 39 6.97 -2.98 6.48
C ARG A 39 5.92 -2.15 5.78
N GLY A 40 5.16 -1.39 6.57
CA GLY A 40 4.22 -0.40 6.06
C GLY A 40 4.97 0.72 5.34
N VAL A 41 4.35 1.24 4.29
CA VAL A 41 4.85 2.39 3.53
C VAL A 41 3.72 3.40 3.50
N TRP A 42 4.00 4.64 3.89
CA TRP A 42 2.98 5.69 4.02
C TRP A 42 3.34 6.94 3.21
N PHE A 43 2.33 7.69 2.79
CA PHE A 43 2.52 8.92 2.04
C PHE A 43 2.30 10.11 2.97
N ASP A 44 3.31 10.96 3.15
CA ASP A 44 3.14 12.20 3.89
C ASP A 44 2.65 13.30 2.95
N THR A 45 1.42 13.76 3.18
CA THR A 45 0.80 14.82 2.38
C THR A 45 1.41 16.21 2.63
N HIS A 46 2.18 16.40 3.70
CA HIS A 46 2.82 17.67 4.01
C HIS A 46 3.98 17.99 3.06
N ASP A 47 4.80 16.98 2.74
CA ASP A 47 5.95 17.12 1.86
C ASP A 47 5.81 16.39 0.52
N GLY A 48 4.79 15.53 0.39
CA GLY A 48 4.51 14.78 -0.83
C GLY A 48 5.48 13.61 -1.05
N GLU A 49 6.11 13.11 0.00
CA GLU A 49 7.07 12.00 -0.06
C GLU A 49 6.50 10.72 0.55
N TRP A 50 7.02 9.59 0.06
CA TRP A 50 6.76 8.28 0.64
C TRP A 50 7.77 7.96 1.72
N TYR A 51 7.33 7.32 2.78
CA TYR A 51 8.16 6.95 3.92
C TYR A 51 8.03 5.47 4.27
N ILE A 52 9.08 4.96 4.88
CA ILE A 52 9.16 3.60 5.43
C ILE A 52 9.99 3.63 6.71
N ASP A 53 9.53 2.97 7.76
CA ASP A 53 10.32 2.79 8.99
C ASP A 53 10.94 1.39 9.00
N LEU A 54 12.23 1.32 8.66
CA LEU A 54 12.98 0.07 8.65
C LEU A 54 13.45 -0.34 10.06
N GLN A 55 13.41 0.58 11.01
CA GLN A 55 13.92 0.41 12.37
C GLN A 55 12.81 0.22 13.42
N GLY A 56 11.55 0.45 13.03
CA GLY A 56 10.37 0.30 13.87
C GLY A 56 10.26 -1.08 14.52
N VAL A 57 9.81 -1.12 15.77
CA VAL A 57 9.88 -2.33 16.61
C VAL A 57 8.61 -3.19 16.60
N ASP A 58 7.48 -2.63 16.16
CA ASP A 58 6.18 -3.29 16.35
C ASP A 58 5.67 -4.02 15.11
N GLY A 59 6.06 -3.61 13.90
CA GLY A 59 5.70 -4.29 12.64
C GLY A 59 4.20 -4.30 12.38
N ASN A 60 3.47 -3.39 13.03
CA ASN A 60 2.03 -3.32 12.95
C ASN A 60 1.62 -2.50 11.74
N LEU A 61 1.33 -3.19 10.63
CA LEU A 61 0.92 -2.56 9.38
C LEU A 61 -0.26 -1.59 9.54
N MET A 62 -1.16 -1.79 10.50
CA MET A 62 -2.28 -0.87 10.73
C MET A 62 -1.86 0.51 11.26
N GLN A 63 -0.66 0.61 11.83
CA GLN A 63 -0.10 1.86 12.35
C GLN A 63 0.99 2.41 11.42
N GLU A 64 1.65 1.53 10.66
CA GLU A 64 2.81 1.88 9.82
C GLU A 64 2.46 2.14 8.35
N ALA A 65 1.38 1.57 7.81
CA ALA A 65 1.07 1.62 6.39
C ALA A 65 0.12 2.77 6.01
N GLU A 66 0.24 3.25 4.79
CA GLU A 66 -0.86 3.97 4.15
C GLU A 66 -2.09 3.06 4.10
N VAL A 67 -3.23 3.60 4.51
CA VAL A 67 -4.51 2.91 4.45
C VAL A 67 -5.36 3.54 3.37
N VAL A 68 -5.65 2.78 2.32
CA VAL A 68 -6.66 3.15 1.33
C VAL A 68 -7.99 2.58 1.80
N GLU A 69 -8.85 3.45 2.32
CA GLU A 69 -10.21 3.12 2.75
C GLU A 69 -11.21 3.22 1.58
N ASP A 70 -12.48 2.89 1.84
CA ASP A 70 -13.58 3.01 0.88
C ASP A 70 -13.38 2.21 -0.43
N VAL A 71 -12.72 1.05 -0.33
CA VAL A 71 -12.62 0.08 -1.42
C VAL A 71 -13.84 -0.84 -1.37
N TYR A 72 -14.72 -0.74 -2.35
CA TYR A 72 -15.97 -1.51 -2.42
C TYR A 72 -16.36 -1.81 -3.88
N GLY A 73 -17.17 -2.86 -4.06
CA GLY A 73 -17.76 -3.25 -5.35
C GLY A 73 -18.69 -4.46 -5.19
N GLU A 74 -19.66 -4.63 -6.09
CA GLU A 74 -20.57 -5.79 -6.06
C GLU A 74 -19.88 -7.10 -6.51
N ASN A 75 -18.73 -6.96 -7.16
CA ASN A 75 -17.87 -8.03 -7.64
C ASN A 75 -16.40 -7.57 -7.65
N GLU A 76 -15.47 -8.50 -7.92
CA GLU A 76 -14.04 -8.20 -7.93
C GLU A 76 -13.65 -7.15 -8.99
N GLU A 77 -14.33 -7.08 -10.13
CA GLU A 77 -14.04 -6.07 -11.18
C GLU A 77 -14.38 -4.65 -10.71
N GLU A 78 -15.54 -4.47 -10.07
CA GLU A 78 -15.94 -3.18 -9.50
C GLU A 78 -15.05 -2.77 -8.33
N LEU A 79 -14.65 -3.74 -7.50
CA LEU A 79 -13.74 -3.52 -6.38
C LEU A 79 -12.37 -3.08 -6.89
N GLU A 80 -11.80 -3.78 -7.87
CA GLU A 80 -10.52 -3.41 -8.49
C GLU A 80 -10.60 -2.04 -9.16
N LYS A 81 -11.71 -1.73 -9.84
CA LYS A 81 -11.93 -0.41 -10.42
C LYS A 81 -11.91 0.67 -9.34
N ARG A 82 -12.65 0.48 -8.25
CA ARG A 82 -12.71 1.44 -7.14
C ARG A 82 -11.35 1.61 -6.46
N ALA A 83 -10.62 0.52 -6.23
CA ALA A 83 -9.27 0.55 -5.70
C ALA A 83 -8.33 1.36 -6.62
N ASN A 84 -8.40 1.17 -7.93
CA ASN A 84 -7.58 1.90 -8.89
C ASN A 84 -7.93 3.40 -8.96
N GLU A 85 -9.20 3.77 -8.81
CA GLU A 85 -9.61 5.18 -8.72
C GLU A 85 -8.99 5.88 -7.50
N LEU A 86 -8.94 5.18 -6.37
CA LEU A 86 -8.35 5.70 -5.12
C LEU A 86 -6.82 5.74 -5.18
N LEU A 87 -6.20 4.66 -5.69
CA LEU A 87 -4.75 4.56 -5.85
C LEU A 87 -4.19 5.58 -6.86
N ALA A 88 -5.01 6.07 -7.80
CA ALA A 88 -4.60 7.09 -8.75
C ALA A 88 -4.20 8.42 -8.06
N ALA A 89 -4.73 8.73 -6.87
CA ALA A 89 -4.30 9.88 -6.07
C ALA A 89 -2.81 9.83 -5.70
N TYR A 90 -2.26 8.61 -5.67
CA TYR A 90 -0.88 8.29 -5.35
C TYR A 90 -0.03 7.99 -6.60
N GLY A 91 -0.59 8.08 -7.80
CA GLY A 91 0.07 7.67 -9.04
C GLY A 91 0.27 6.14 -9.16
N LEU A 92 -0.55 5.36 -8.44
CA LEU A 92 -0.47 3.90 -8.38
C LEU A 92 -1.74 3.25 -8.93
N LYS A 93 -1.62 1.96 -9.26
CA LYS A 93 -2.75 1.07 -9.54
C LYS A 93 -2.42 -0.37 -9.12
N LEU A 94 -3.45 -1.17 -8.92
CA LEU A 94 -3.34 -2.61 -8.72
C LEU A 94 -2.69 -3.26 -9.96
N GLY A 95 -1.71 -4.09 -9.71
CA GLY A 95 -1.05 -4.96 -10.68
C GLY A 95 -1.55 -6.39 -10.54
N LYS A 96 -0.63 -7.35 -10.62
CA LYS A 96 -0.96 -8.77 -10.52
C LYS A 96 -1.37 -9.15 -9.10
N PHE A 97 -2.49 -9.85 -8.96
CA PHE A 97 -2.88 -10.49 -7.70
C PHE A 97 -1.98 -11.70 -7.39
N ASP A 98 -1.56 -11.82 -6.15
CA ASP A 98 -0.77 -12.95 -5.66
C ASP A 98 -1.71 -14.08 -5.20
N GLU A 99 -2.01 -15.00 -6.11
CA GLU A 99 -2.86 -16.16 -5.84
C GLU A 99 -2.30 -17.10 -4.76
N ALA A 100 -0.98 -17.06 -4.48
CA ALA A 100 -0.36 -17.94 -3.50
C ALA A 100 -0.63 -17.49 -2.07
N THR A 101 -0.64 -16.18 -1.82
CA THR A 101 -0.95 -15.58 -0.52
C THR A 101 -2.45 -15.29 -0.38
N GLY A 102 -3.13 -14.99 -1.50
CA GLY A 102 -4.59 -14.85 -1.56
C GLY A 102 -5.12 -13.57 -0.92
N ASP A 103 -4.25 -12.60 -0.61
CA ASP A 103 -4.60 -11.39 0.12
C ASP A 103 -3.90 -10.13 -0.40
N ARG A 104 -3.15 -10.17 -1.50
CA ARG A 104 -2.36 -9.00 -1.93
C ARG A 104 -2.18 -8.88 -3.43
N TRP A 105 -2.01 -7.64 -3.87
CA TRP A 105 -1.64 -7.28 -5.23
C TRP A 105 -0.26 -6.64 -5.26
N GLU A 106 0.46 -6.83 -6.36
CA GLU A 106 1.55 -5.91 -6.72
C GLU A 106 0.99 -4.50 -6.96
N LEU A 107 1.73 -3.47 -6.60
CA LEU A 107 1.42 -2.09 -6.98
C LEU A 107 2.35 -1.63 -8.10
N VAL A 108 1.78 -1.01 -9.11
CA VAL A 108 2.50 -0.49 -10.28
C VAL A 108 2.15 0.97 -10.52
N GLU A 109 3.04 1.69 -11.21
CA GLU A 109 2.79 3.08 -11.63
C GLU A 109 1.58 3.13 -12.59
N ALA A 110 0.69 4.10 -12.35
CA ALA A 110 -0.57 4.26 -13.09
C ALA A 110 -0.37 4.68 -14.55
#